data_AF-A0A1F9ZMW2-F1
#
_entry.id   AF-A0A1F9ZMW2-F1
#
_cell.length_a   1.000
_cell.length_b   1.000
_cell.length_c   1.000
_cell.angle_alpha   90.00
_cell.angle_beta   90.00
_cell.angle_gamma   90.00
#
_symmetry.space_group_name_H-M   'P 1'
#
loop_
_entity.id
_entity.type
_entity.pdbx_description
1 polymer ?
#
loop_
_entity_poly.entity_id
_entity_poly.type
_entity_poly.pdbx_seq_one_letter_code
_entity_poly.pdbx_strand_id
1 'polypeptide(L)'
;MDEDRVFAKIEKKINKPPRMNRTFSLAMVSATVLLALLLGMARLLSPMDVVAGVVTVDLNPSLRIELSKDYTVLNISGVNAEAQSMDLTSLKGLPIQEALMEIVRLSIEAGYLDPLALTSDYILITTVSYDGNDQTFNLDLKKLLSKIQTESPSLDGFNLAFMRAQKQDLQDADDSDLPLWLYLLSKNNPDVISSPTSTVQNYFEDEDLRTEFENEYGEVLEDDHEIDKEDLEEALDELEEQGVDVNDYRRRLATSGVDLNALTSEIRAQLNRIDDDDDEEVSHEDDENENDDDDDDDDEEDDD
;
A
#
# COMPACT_ATOMS: atom_id res chain seq x y z
N MET A 1 -64.02 -69.89 17.70
CA MET A 1 -62.91 -69.64 16.76
C MET A 1 -62.25 -68.36 17.21
N ASP A 2 -60.93 -68.38 17.33
CA ASP A 2 -60.13 -67.60 18.27
C ASP A 2 -59.82 -66.19 17.73
N GLU A 3 -60.63 -65.18 18.09
CA GLU A 3 -60.53 -63.79 17.60
C GLU A 3 -59.21 -63.12 18.02
N ASP A 4 -58.65 -63.51 19.18
CA ASP A 4 -57.40 -62.95 19.72
C ASP A 4 -56.16 -63.27 18.86
N ARG A 5 -56.19 -64.36 18.09
CA ARG A 5 -55.08 -64.71 17.18
C ARG A 5 -55.09 -63.88 15.89
N VAL A 6 -56.24 -63.32 15.53
CA VAL A 6 -56.39 -62.48 14.33
C VAL A 6 -55.85 -61.07 14.61
N PHE A 7 -56.18 -60.49 15.77
CA PHE A 7 -55.70 -59.16 16.17
C PHE A 7 -54.18 -59.12 16.39
N ALA A 8 -53.59 -60.14 17.02
CA ALA A 8 -52.13 -60.23 17.21
C ALA A 8 -51.34 -60.33 15.87
N LYS A 9 -51.98 -60.81 14.80
CA LYS A 9 -51.36 -60.93 13.47
C LYS A 9 -51.44 -59.63 12.67
N ILE A 10 -52.40 -58.77 12.99
CA ILE A 10 -52.61 -57.47 12.34
C ILE A 10 -51.66 -56.41 12.95
N GLU A 11 -51.50 -56.37 14.27
CA GLU A 11 -50.57 -55.42 14.92
C GLU A 11 -49.11 -55.63 14.51
N LYS A 12 -48.69 -56.87 14.25
CA LYS A 12 -47.31 -57.18 13.84
C LYS A 12 -46.96 -56.75 12.40
N LYS A 13 -47.97 -56.38 11.59
CA LYS A 13 -47.78 -55.90 10.21
C LYS A 13 -47.71 -54.37 10.10
N ILE A 14 -48.31 -53.64 11.05
CA ILE A 14 -48.39 -52.17 11.01
C ILE A 14 -47.14 -51.52 11.61
N ASN A 15 -46.44 -52.21 12.52
CA ASN A 15 -45.30 -51.66 13.27
C ASN A 15 -43.93 -52.23 12.84
N LYS A 16 -43.70 -52.44 11.53
CA LYS A 16 -42.36 -52.73 11.02
C LYS A 16 -41.75 -51.44 10.47
N PRO A 17 -40.65 -50.92 11.05
CA PRO A 17 -39.97 -49.78 10.47
C PRO A 17 -39.55 -50.11 9.03
N PRO A 18 -39.61 -49.15 8.10
CA PRO A 18 -39.18 -49.38 6.74
C PRO A 18 -37.77 -49.94 6.78
N ARG A 19 -37.57 -51.13 6.20
CA ARG A 19 -36.23 -51.68 6.03
C ARG A 19 -35.52 -50.80 5.02
N MET A 20 -34.81 -49.80 5.52
CA MET A 20 -33.96 -48.95 4.71
C MET A 20 -32.89 -49.85 4.10
N ASN A 21 -32.98 -50.07 2.79
CA ASN A 21 -32.04 -50.89 2.04
C ASN A 21 -30.66 -50.26 2.21
N ARG A 22 -29.69 -50.98 2.78
CA ARG A 22 -28.32 -50.46 3.04
C ARG A 22 -27.66 -49.86 1.78
N THR A 23 -28.09 -50.28 0.59
CA THR A 23 -27.66 -49.73 -0.70
C THR A 23 -28.13 -48.28 -0.94
N PHE A 24 -29.32 -47.90 -0.46
CA PHE A 24 -29.82 -46.53 -0.51
C PHE A 24 -29.04 -45.61 0.43
N SER A 25 -28.66 -46.13 1.61
CA SER A 25 -27.83 -45.39 2.56
C SER A 25 -26.41 -45.20 2.06
N LEU A 26 -25.81 -46.17 1.37
CA LEU A 26 -24.49 -46.02 0.76
C LEU A 26 -24.51 -45.04 -0.43
N ALA A 27 -25.54 -45.10 -1.28
CA ALA A 27 -25.67 -44.22 -2.45
C ALA A 27 -25.85 -42.74 -2.04
N MET A 28 -26.57 -42.48 -0.94
CA MET A 28 -26.73 -41.12 -0.42
C MET A 28 -25.43 -40.57 0.17
N VAL A 29 -24.65 -41.42 0.85
CA VAL A 29 -23.32 -41.05 1.39
C VAL A 29 -22.32 -40.81 0.25
N SER A 30 -22.32 -41.62 -0.81
CA SER A 30 -21.43 -41.37 -1.96
C SER A 30 -21.80 -40.10 -2.71
N ALA A 31 -23.09 -39.79 -2.86
CA ALA A 31 -23.53 -38.56 -3.52
C ALA A 31 -23.16 -37.30 -2.72
N THR A 32 -23.24 -37.34 -1.38
CA THR A 32 -22.83 -36.22 -0.53
C THR A 32 -21.32 -36.03 -0.51
N VAL A 33 -20.53 -37.11 -0.50
CA VAL A 33 -19.07 -37.02 -0.62
C VAL A 33 -18.64 -36.48 -2.00
N LEU A 34 -19.28 -36.94 -3.08
CA LEU A 34 -19.04 -36.40 -4.43
C LEU A 34 -19.41 -34.93 -4.54
N LEU A 35 -20.54 -34.51 -3.96
CA LEU A 35 -20.95 -33.11 -3.97
C LEU A 35 -19.99 -32.23 -3.14
N ALA A 36 -19.54 -32.71 -1.98
CA ALA A 36 -18.54 -32.02 -1.17
C ALA A 36 -17.18 -31.92 -1.89
N LEU A 37 -16.77 -32.97 -2.59
CA LEU A 37 -15.58 -32.96 -3.45
C LEU A 37 -15.73 -32.00 -4.62
N LEU A 38 -16.88 -31.98 -5.30
CA LEU A 38 -17.13 -31.05 -6.41
C LEU A 38 -17.18 -29.60 -5.95
N LEU A 39 -17.81 -29.32 -4.80
CA LEU A 39 -17.84 -27.98 -4.21
C LEU A 39 -16.46 -27.55 -3.69
N GLY A 40 -15.69 -28.47 -3.11
CA GLY A 40 -14.31 -28.22 -2.70
C GLY A 40 -13.37 -28.02 -3.89
N MET A 41 -13.54 -28.78 -4.96
CA MET A 41 -12.76 -28.64 -6.20
C MET A 41 -13.15 -27.36 -6.95
N ALA A 42 -14.43 -26.96 -6.92
CA ALA A 42 -14.87 -25.67 -7.46
C ALA A 42 -14.25 -24.47 -6.71
N ARG A 43 -13.96 -24.59 -5.40
CA ARG A 43 -13.21 -23.59 -4.61
C ARG A 43 -11.71 -23.55 -4.97
N LEU A 44 -11.15 -24.67 -5.42
CA LEU A 44 -9.77 -24.76 -5.94
C LEU A 44 -9.65 -24.28 -7.39
N LEU A 45 -10.78 -24.24 -8.11
CA LEU A 45 -10.93 -23.72 -9.47
C LEU A 45 -11.47 -22.28 -9.47
N SER A 46 -11.13 -21.47 -8.45
CA SER A 46 -11.29 -20.02 -8.61
C SER A 46 -10.61 -19.62 -9.91
N PRO A 47 -11.30 -18.90 -10.82
CA PRO A 47 -10.66 -18.44 -12.04
C PRO A 47 -9.40 -17.68 -11.63
N MET A 48 -8.26 -17.97 -12.27
CA MET A 48 -7.10 -17.10 -12.15
C MET A 48 -7.59 -15.70 -12.48
N ASP A 49 -7.58 -14.81 -11.50
CA ASP A 49 -7.94 -13.43 -11.74
C ASP A 49 -6.94 -12.88 -12.76
N VAL A 50 -7.48 -12.48 -13.90
CA VAL A 50 -6.69 -11.95 -15.00
C VAL A 50 -6.36 -10.51 -14.66
N VAL A 51 -5.07 -10.16 -14.75
CA VAL A 51 -4.60 -8.77 -14.62
C VAL A 51 -5.31 -7.93 -15.68
N ALA A 52 -6.15 -7.02 -15.21
CA ALA A 52 -6.91 -6.09 -16.03
C ALA A 52 -6.17 -4.76 -16.20
N GLY A 53 -5.38 -4.38 -15.19
CA GLY A 53 -4.57 -3.19 -15.21
C GLY A 53 -3.48 -3.20 -14.16
N VAL A 54 -2.60 -2.21 -14.24
CA VAL A 54 -1.56 -1.91 -13.27
C VAL A 54 -1.73 -0.48 -12.79
N VAL A 55 -1.50 -0.27 -11.51
CA VAL A 55 -1.34 1.05 -10.89
C VAL A 55 0.06 1.14 -10.34
N THR A 56 0.77 2.25 -10.58
CA THR A 56 1.91 2.61 -9.75
C THR A 56 1.49 3.70 -8.77
N VAL A 57 1.97 3.58 -7.54
CA VAL A 57 1.81 4.59 -6.49
C VAL A 57 3.21 5.04 -6.12
N ASP A 58 3.50 6.31 -6.38
CA ASP A 58 4.81 6.89 -6.24
C ASP A 58 4.73 7.99 -5.17
N LEU A 59 5.30 7.66 -4.01
CA LEU A 59 5.36 8.47 -2.78
C LEU A 59 6.80 8.67 -2.32
N ASN A 60 7.75 7.95 -2.96
CA ASN A 60 9.03 7.55 -2.40
C ASN A 60 8.81 6.89 -1.02
N PRO A 61 8.19 5.71 -0.93
CA PRO A 61 8.37 4.53 -1.80
C PRO A 61 7.59 4.52 -3.12
N SER A 62 8.07 3.75 -4.11
CA SER A 62 7.40 3.49 -5.40
C SER A 62 6.88 2.06 -5.46
N LEU A 63 5.57 1.89 -5.63
CA LEU A 63 4.87 0.60 -5.58
C LEU A 63 4.20 0.29 -6.92
N ARG A 64 4.13 -1.00 -7.27
CA ARG A 64 3.39 -1.52 -8.42
C ARG A 64 2.28 -2.45 -7.94
N ILE A 65 1.07 -2.20 -8.39
CA ILE A 65 -0.13 -2.92 -8.01
C ILE A 65 -0.80 -3.50 -9.26
N GLU A 66 -0.93 -4.82 -9.33
CA GLU A 66 -1.68 -5.50 -10.37
C GLU A 66 -3.13 -5.66 -9.93
N LEU A 67 -4.07 -5.25 -10.78
CA LEU A 67 -5.49 -5.22 -10.46
C LEU A 67 -6.31 -6.20 -11.28
N SER A 68 -7.35 -6.74 -10.65
CA SER A 68 -8.44 -7.45 -11.31
C SER A 68 -9.35 -6.47 -12.06
N LYS A 69 -10.31 -7.00 -12.83
CA LYS A 69 -11.35 -6.18 -13.48
C LYS A 69 -12.26 -5.46 -12.50
N ASP A 70 -12.35 -5.96 -11.27
CA ASP A 70 -13.15 -5.39 -10.19
C ASP A 70 -12.29 -4.51 -9.25
N TYR A 71 -11.11 -4.09 -9.71
CA TYR A 71 -10.17 -3.24 -8.98
C TYR A 71 -9.69 -3.82 -7.65
N THR A 72 -9.61 -5.15 -7.59
CA THR A 72 -9.03 -5.88 -6.45
C THR A 72 -7.53 -6.10 -6.68
N VAL A 73 -6.72 -5.92 -5.63
CA VAL A 73 -5.28 -6.17 -5.66
C VAL A 73 -4.99 -7.66 -5.85
N LEU A 74 -4.42 -8.02 -6.99
CA LEU A 74 -3.97 -9.38 -7.32
C LEU A 74 -2.53 -9.61 -6.88
N ASN A 75 -1.71 -8.59 -7.05
CA ASN A 75 -0.32 -8.58 -6.65
C ASN A 75 0.11 -7.15 -6.33
N ILE A 76 1.11 -7.03 -5.46
CA ILE A 76 1.76 -5.76 -5.16
C ILE A 76 3.25 -6.00 -4.94
N SER A 77 4.09 -5.09 -5.41
CA SER A 77 5.54 -5.17 -5.29
C SER A 77 6.18 -3.79 -5.21
N GLY A 78 7.25 -3.66 -4.43
CA GLY A 78 8.11 -2.48 -4.46
C GLY A 78 8.90 -2.36 -5.76
N VAL A 79 8.95 -1.16 -6.31
CA VAL A 79 9.70 -0.80 -7.53
C VAL A 79 11.08 -0.27 -7.15
N ASN A 80 11.18 0.60 -6.14
CA ASN A 80 12.45 1.10 -5.60
C ASN A 80 12.85 0.37 -4.29
N ALA A 81 14.05 0.67 -3.78
CA ALA A 81 14.63 -0.02 -2.62
C ALA A 81 13.79 0.21 -1.34
N GLU A 82 13.29 1.43 -1.16
CA GLU A 82 12.41 1.85 -0.07
C GLU A 82 11.13 1.02 -0.04
N ALA A 83 10.50 0.80 -1.20
CA ALA A 83 9.28 0.01 -1.29
C ALA A 83 9.51 -1.50 -1.10
N GLN A 84 10.72 -1.99 -1.38
CA GLN A 84 11.06 -3.42 -1.26
C GLN A 84 11.24 -3.87 0.19
N SER A 85 11.52 -2.95 1.11
CA SER A 85 11.62 -3.24 2.55
C SER A 85 10.26 -3.29 3.26
N MET A 86 9.19 -2.78 2.63
CA MET A 86 7.84 -2.74 3.20
C MET A 86 7.17 -4.12 3.23
N ASP A 87 6.40 -4.42 4.28
CA ASP A 87 5.51 -5.59 4.31
C ASP A 87 4.20 -5.29 3.59
N LEU A 88 4.11 -5.71 2.33
CA LEU A 88 2.96 -5.48 1.46
C LEU A 88 1.98 -6.67 1.41
N THR A 89 2.22 -7.71 2.21
CA THR A 89 1.49 -8.99 2.08
C THR A 89 0.01 -8.88 2.44
N SER A 90 -0.33 -8.00 3.39
CA SER A 90 -1.69 -7.73 3.84
C SER A 90 -2.57 -7.05 2.78
N LEU A 91 -1.96 -6.39 1.79
CA LEU A 91 -2.66 -5.59 0.79
C LEU A 91 -3.30 -6.43 -0.31
N LYS A 92 -2.86 -7.69 -0.46
CA LYS A 92 -3.37 -8.59 -1.49
C LYS A 92 -4.80 -9.00 -1.20
N GLY A 93 -5.67 -8.87 -2.21
CA GLY A 93 -7.09 -9.18 -2.11
C GLY A 93 -7.95 -8.00 -1.62
N LEU A 94 -7.35 -6.88 -1.23
CA LEU A 94 -8.08 -5.67 -0.89
C LEU A 94 -8.59 -4.95 -2.16
N PRO A 95 -9.71 -4.21 -2.07
CA PRO A 95 -10.04 -3.17 -3.05
C PRO A 95 -8.91 -2.13 -3.12
N ILE A 96 -8.64 -1.59 -4.32
CA ILE A 96 -7.56 -0.61 -4.51
C ILE A 96 -7.65 0.61 -3.58
N GLN A 97 -8.86 1.03 -3.20
CA GLN A 97 -9.03 2.18 -2.30
C GLN A 97 -8.54 1.88 -0.89
N GLU A 98 -8.89 0.70 -0.38
CA GLU A 98 -8.41 0.22 0.94
C GLU A 98 -6.90 0.00 0.91
N ALA A 99 -6.39 -0.56 -0.19
CA ALA A 99 -4.95 -0.72 -0.36
C ALA A 99 -4.21 0.62 -0.42
N LEU A 100 -4.76 1.65 -1.10
CA LEU A 100 -4.15 2.98 -1.16
C LEU A 100 -4.12 3.64 0.22
N MET A 101 -5.21 3.60 0.98
CA MET A 101 -5.23 4.15 2.35
C MET A 101 -4.20 3.47 3.25
N GLU A 102 -4.08 2.14 3.15
CA GLU A 102 -3.08 1.40 3.92
C GLU A 102 -1.64 1.71 3.47
N ILE A 103 -1.41 1.94 2.16
CA ILE A 103 -0.12 2.40 1.65
C ILE A 103 0.22 3.78 2.23
N VAL A 104 -0.73 4.72 2.24
CA VAL A 104 -0.50 6.06 2.83
C VAL A 104 -0.18 5.93 4.31
N ARG A 105 -0.94 5.14 5.06
CA ARG A 105 -0.67 4.86 6.47
C ARG A 105 0.74 4.32 6.69
N LEU A 106 1.14 3.30 5.92
CA LEU A 106 2.49 2.72 5.99
C LEU A 106 3.59 3.73 5.61
N SER A 107 3.31 4.62 4.67
CA SER A 107 4.26 5.67 4.27
C SER A 107 4.41 6.75 5.34
N ILE A 108 3.34 7.12 6.04
CA ILE A 108 3.39 8.02 7.20
C ILE A 108 4.21 7.37 8.32
N GLU A 109 3.92 6.11 8.67
CA GLU A 109 4.66 5.37 9.72
C GLU A 109 6.14 5.21 9.41
N ALA A 110 6.51 5.21 8.14
CA ALA A 110 7.90 5.11 7.70
C ALA A 110 8.55 6.48 7.44
N GLY A 111 7.88 7.60 7.76
CA GLY A 111 8.40 8.96 7.64
C GLY A 111 8.48 9.50 6.21
N TYR A 112 7.85 8.84 5.24
CA TYR A 112 7.85 9.28 3.84
C TYR A 112 6.76 10.32 3.53
N LEU A 113 5.78 10.46 4.41
CA LEU A 113 4.69 11.41 4.32
C LEU A 113 4.49 12.10 5.68
N ASP A 114 4.30 13.41 5.67
CA ASP A 114 4.06 14.21 6.86
C ASP A 114 2.65 14.85 6.79
N PRO A 115 1.67 14.35 7.57
CA PRO A 115 0.31 14.92 7.58
C PRO A 115 0.25 16.35 8.14
N LEU A 116 1.29 16.81 8.85
CA LEU A 116 1.38 18.19 9.36
C LEU A 116 2.16 19.11 8.43
N ALA A 117 2.38 18.69 7.19
CA ALA A 117 3.18 19.47 6.28
C ALA A 117 2.54 20.80 5.90
N LEU A 118 3.30 21.89 6.09
CA LEU A 118 2.88 23.24 5.67
C LEU A 118 2.82 23.37 4.14
N THR A 119 3.58 22.51 3.46
CA THR A 119 3.52 22.28 2.03
C THR A 119 2.87 20.93 1.81
N SER A 120 1.83 20.88 0.99
CA SER A 120 1.12 19.63 0.72
C SER A 120 2.05 18.60 0.10
N ASP A 121 2.06 17.40 0.67
CA ASP A 121 2.73 16.24 0.11
C ASP A 121 1.93 15.70 -1.08
N TYR A 122 2.62 15.16 -2.09
CA TYR A 122 2.02 14.63 -3.31
C TYR A 122 2.12 13.11 -3.40
N ILE A 123 1.00 12.51 -3.79
CA ILE A 123 0.87 11.09 -4.12
C ILE A 123 0.65 10.97 -5.62
N LEU A 124 1.62 10.43 -6.34
CA LEU A 124 1.52 10.24 -7.78
C LEU A 124 1.00 8.84 -8.11
N ILE A 125 -0.10 8.80 -8.85
CA ILE A 125 -0.79 7.58 -9.24
C ILE A 125 -0.75 7.45 -10.77
N THR A 126 -0.06 6.43 -11.26
CA THR A 126 -0.02 6.12 -12.70
C THR A 126 -0.88 4.91 -13.02
N THR A 127 -1.84 5.07 -13.93
CA THR A 127 -2.75 3.97 -14.33
C THR A 127 -2.39 3.40 -15.71
N VAL A 128 -2.41 2.07 -15.82
CA VAL A 128 -2.13 1.32 -17.06
C VAL A 128 -3.20 0.26 -17.25
N SER A 129 -3.92 0.27 -18.38
CA SER A 129 -4.81 -0.84 -18.76
C SER A 129 -4.06 -1.89 -19.58
N TYR A 130 -4.28 -3.17 -19.27
CA TYR A 130 -3.71 -4.28 -20.04
C TYR A 130 -4.43 -4.51 -21.37
N ASP A 131 -5.72 -4.17 -21.44
CA ASP A 131 -6.41 -3.97 -22.71
C ASP A 131 -6.18 -2.51 -23.10
N GLY A 132 -5.16 -2.26 -23.92
CA GLY A 132 -4.64 -0.90 -24.22
C GLY A 132 -5.68 0.08 -24.78
N ASN A 133 -6.87 -0.39 -25.18
CA ASN A 133 -7.99 0.42 -25.64
C ASN A 133 -9.09 0.64 -24.59
N ASP A 134 -8.97 0.04 -23.40
CA ASP A 134 -9.94 0.19 -22.32
C ASP A 134 -9.74 1.55 -21.62
N GLN A 135 -10.28 2.58 -22.26
CA GLN A 135 -10.38 3.91 -21.67
C GLN A 135 -11.33 3.91 -20.46
N THR A 136 -12.31 3.01 -20.44
CA THR A 136 -13.28 2.90 -19.35
C THR A 136 -12.61 2.44 -18.07
N PHE A 137 -11.76 1.41 -18.12
CA PHE A 137 -11.03 0.92 -16.94
C PHE A 137 -10.28 2.03 -16.20
N ASN A 138 -9.48 2.82 -16.93
CA ASN A 138 -8.67 3.89 -16.32
C ASN A 138 -9.53 5.07 -15.85
N LEU A 139 -10.58 5.42 -16.61
CA LEU A 139 -11.49 6.50 -16.21
C LEU A 139 -12.24 6.15 -14.92
N ASP A 140 -12.73 4.92 -14.83
CA ASP A 140 -13.46 4.44 -13.66
C ASP A 140 -12.52 4.28 -12.46
N LEU A 141 -11.29 3.80 -12.68
CA LEU A 141 -10.27 3.75 -11.65
C LEU A 141 -9.90 5.14 -11.13
N LYS A 142 -9.67 6.11 -12.03
CA LYS A 142 -9.43 7.50 -11.61
C LYS A 142 -10.59 8.01 -10.76
N LYS A 143 -11.83 7.91 -11.25
CA LYS A 143 -13.02 8.33 -10.46
C LYS A 143 -13.12 7.63 -9.12
N LEU A 144 -12.72 6.36 -9.05
CA LEU A 144 -12.72 5.58 -7.83
C LEU A 144 -11.72 6.15 -6.82
N LEU A 145 -10.52 6.48 -7.28
CA LEU A 145 -9.42 6.99 -6.46
C LEU A 145 -9.64 8.46 -6.06
N SER A 146 -10.13 9.30 -6.98
CA SER A 146 -10.44 10.71 -6.69
C SER A 146 -11.52 10.87 -5.61
N LYS A 147 -12.43 9.90 -5.47
CA LYS A 147 -13.41 9.93 -4.39
C LYS A 147 -12.79 9.72 -3.02
N ILE A 148 -11.71 8.95 -2.94
CA ILE A 148 -11.06 8.64 -1.66
C ILE A 148 -10.57 9.94 -1.02
N GLN A 149 -9.98 10.85 -1.80
CA GLN A 149 -9.53 12.15 -1.31
C GLN A 149 -10.66 12.95 -0.66
N THR A 150 -11.87 12.89 -1.22
CA THR A 150 -13.02 13.63 -0.66
C THR A 150 -13.81 12.87 0.42
N GLU A 151 -13.58 11.57 0.56
CA GLU A 151 -14.42 10.68 1.40
C GLU A 151 -13.63 10.03 2.54
N SER A 152 -12.30 10.16 2.57
CA SER A 152 -11.41 9.40 3.48
C SER A 152 -10.45 10.32 4.23
N PRO A 153 -10.62 10.46 5.56
CA PRO A 153 -9.74 11.29 6.38
C PRO A 153 -8.26 10.92 6.29
N SER A 154 -7.94 9.67 5.94
CA SER A 154 -6.55 9.21 5.84
C SER A 154 -5.79 9.79 4.65
N LEU A 155 -6.46 10.52 3.75
CA LEU A 155 -5.83 11.26 2.66
C LEU A 155 -5.89 12.78 2.88
N ASP A 156 -6.46 13.25 3.99
CA ASP A 156 -6.46 14.67 4.35
C ASP A 156 -5.00 15.13 4.53
N GLY A 157 -4.67 16.30 4.01
CA GLY A 157 -3.30 16.83 3.98
C GLY A 157 -2.46 16.40 2.78
N PHE A 158 -2.97 15.52 1.91
CA PHE A 158 -2.22 14.98 0.76
C PHE A 158 -2.86 15.31 -0.59
N ASN A 159 -2.05 15.84 -1.51
CA ASN A 159 -2.44 16.04 -2.91
C ASN A 159 -2.34 14.75 -3.71
N LEU A 160 -3.31 14.50 -4.60
CA LEU A 160 -3.27 13.35 -5.50
C LEU A 160 -2.99 13.81 -6.93
N ALA A 161 -1.85 13.37 -7.49
CA ALA A 161 -1.54 13.54 -8.89
C ALA A 161 -1.87 12.26 -9.68
N PHE A 162 -2.53 12.40 -10.82
CA PHE A 162 -2.93 11.27 -11.66
C PHE A 162 -2.33 11.38 -13.06
N MET A 163 -1.66 10.33 -13.50
CA MET A 163 -1.24 10.18 -14.90
C MET A 163 -1.67 8.82 -15.47
N ARG A 164 -1.64 8.73 -16.79
CA ARG A 164 -1.98 7.51 -17.53
C ARG A 164 -0.83 7.09 -18.42
N ALA A 165 -0.54 5.80 -18.43
CA ALA A 165 0.40 5.19 -19.35
C ALA A 165 -0.25 4.12 -20.23
N GLN A 166 0.45 3.76 -21.30
CA GLN A 166 0.18 2.57 -22.10
C GLN A 166 0.98 1.39 -21.57
N LYS A 167 0.52 0.17 -21.92
CA LYS A 167 1.26 -1.05 -21.59
C LYS A 167 2.69 -1.05 -22.12
N GLN A 168 2.94 -0.43 -23.28
CA GLN A 168 4.29 -0.30 -23.83
C GLN A 168 5.16 0.58 -22.94
N ASP A 169 4.61 1.65 -22.37
CA ASP A 169 5.35 2.55 -21.50
C ASP A 169 5.83 1.84 -20.23
N LEU A 170 4.97 0.99 -19.66
CA LEU A 170 5.34 0.12 -18.52
C LEU A 170 6.50 -0.81 -18.86
N GLN A 171 6.48 -1.42 -20.05
CA GLN A 171 7.55 -2.32 -20.50
C GLN A 171 8.85 -1.58 -20.75
N ASP A 172 8.79 -0.43 -21.42
CA ASP A 172 9.97 0.37 -21.73
C ASP A 172 10.60 0.96 -20.46
N ALA A 173 9.78 1.33 -19.46
CA ALA A 173 10.26 1.75 -18.14
C ALA A 173 10.98 0.62 -17.40
N ASP A 174 10.42 -0.60 -17.42
CA ASP A 174 11.05 -1.80 -16.85
C ASP A 174 12.40 -2.10 -17.53
N ASP A 175 12.43 -2.05 -18.86
CA ASP A 175 13.64 -2.30 -19.64
C ASP A 175 14.73 -1.23 -19.40
N SER A 176 14.33 -0.03 -18.97
CA SER A 176 15.22 1.10 -18.68
C SER A 176 15.59 1.22 -17.20
N ASP A 177 15.06 0.36 -16.33
CA ASP A 177 15.23 0.42 -14.87
C ASP A 177 14.84 1.79 -14.27
N LEU A 178 13.74 2.37 -14.78
CA LEU A 178 13.19 3.65 -14.31
C LEU A 178 11.79 3.46 -13.73
N PRO A 179 11.42 4.20 -12.66
CA PRO A 179 10.03 4.33 -12.25
C PRO A 179 9.18 4.82 -13.43
N LEU A 180 7.97 4.27 -13.56
CA LEU A 180 7.11 4.52 -14.72
C LEU A 180 6.85 6.02 -14.94
N TRP A 181 6.56 6.75 -13.88
CA TRP A 181 6.30 8.18 -13.96
C TRP A 181 7.51 8.96 -14.49
N LEU A 182 8.71 8.64 -14.01
CA LEU A 182 9.94 9.32 -14.40
C LEU A 182 10.28 9.00 -15.86
N TYR A 183 10.07 7.74 -16.28
CA TYR A 183 10.17 7.36 -17.69
C TYR A 183 9.21 8.17 -18.56
N LEU A 184 7.94 8.33 -18.16
CA LEU A 184 6.96 9.11 -18.92
C LEU A 184 7.35 10.57 -19.08
N LEU A 185 7.82 11.22 -18.01
CA LEU A 185 8.29 12.61 -18.06
C LEU A 185 9.54 12.76 -18.93
N SER A 186 10.46 11.78 -18.85
CA SER A 186 11.71 11.80 -19.60
C SER A 186 11.54 11.81 -21.13
N LYS A 187 10.39 11.36 -21.63
CA LYS A 187 10.10 11.33 -23.07
C LYS A 187 10.13 12.72 -23.71
N ASN A 188 9.66 13.73 -22.98
CA ASN A 188 9.67 15.12 -23.45
C ASN A 188 10.71 15.96 -22.71
N ASN A 189 11.15 15.55 -21.52
CA ASN A 189 12.15 16.25 -20.72
C ASN A 189 13.22 15.27 -20.15
N PRO A 190 14.22 14.85 -20.95
CA PRO A 190 15.23 13.88 -20.52
C PRO A 190 16.03 14.29 -19.28
N ASP A 191 16.16 15.60 -19.02
CA ASP A 191 16.94 16.14 -17.90
C ASP A 191 16.27 15.85 -16.54
N VAL A 192 14.97 15.51 -16.52
CA VAL A 192 14.22 15.15 -15.31
C VAL A 192 14.84 13.95 -14.56
N ILE A 193 15.49 13.02 -15.29
CA ILE A 193 16.08 11.81 -14.71
C ILE A 193 17.31 12.14 -13.85
N SER A 194 18.09 13.15 -14.24
CA SER A 194 19.37 13.48 -13.60
C SER A 194 19.28 14.68 -12.66
N SER A 195 18.05 15.15 -12.39
CA SER A 195 17.74 16.32 -11.59
C SER A 195 17.42 15.93 -10.14
N PRO A 196 17.60 16.85 -9.16
CA PRO A 196 17.03 16.68 -7.81
C PRO A 196 15.50 16.49 -7.80
N THR A 197 14.81 16.71 -8.92
CA THR A 197 13.37 16.47 -9.13
C THR A 197 13.03 15.01 -9.46
N SER A 198 13.92 14.07 -9.17
CA SER A 198 13.70 12.63 -9.36
C SER A 198 12.83 12.00 -8.26
N THR A 199 12.42 12.79 -7.27
CA THR A 199 11.38 12.43 -6.30
C THR A 199 10.08 13.14 -6.65
N VAL A 200 8.95 12.53 -6.29
CA VAL A 200 7.62 13.09 -6.52
C VAL A 200 7.46 14.43 -5.79
N GLN A 201 7.89 14.51 -4.53
CA GLN A 201 7.79 15.75 -3.74
C GLN A 201 8.53 16.92 -4.40
N ASN A 202 9.81 16.76 -4.73
CA ASN A 202 10.61 17.83 -5.34
C ASN A 202 10.08 18.25 -6.71
N TYR A 203 9.46 17.32 -7.46
CA TYR A 203 8.87 17.64 -8.76
C TYR A 203 7.62 18.52 -8.62
N PHE A 204 6.75 18.25 -7.64
CA PHE A 204 5.49 18.98 -7.48
C PHE A 204 5.58 20.24 -6.59
N GLU A 205 6.65 20.39 -5.81
CA GLU A 205 7.00 21.64 -5.13
C GLU A 205 7.28 22.79 -6.12
N ASP A 206 7.83 22.48 -7.29
CA ASP A 206 8.08 23.45 -8.35
C ASP A 206 6.78 23.77 -9.12
N GLU A 207 6.34 25.03 -9.04
CA GLU A 207 5.09 25.49 -9.66
C GLU A 207 5.11 25.40 -11.19
N ASP A 208 6.27 25.61 -11.83
CA ASP A 208 6.40 25.53 -13.28
C ASP A 208 6.31 24.06 -13.72
N LEU A 209 6.95 23.13 -13.00
CA LEU A 209 6.86 21.69 -13.28
C LEU A 209 5.47 21.12 -13.00
N ARG A 210 4.82 21.54 -11.91
CA ARG A 210 3.43 21.17 -11.63
C ARG A 210 2.49 21.66 -12.72
N THR A 211 2.68 22.90 -13.19
CA THR A 211 1.89 23.44 -14.31
C THR A 211 2.15 22.67 -15.60
N GLU A 212 3.40 22.30 -15.89
CA GLU A 212 3.74 21.44 -17.04
C GLU A 212 3.03 20.09 -16.94
N PHE A 213 3.05 19.47 -15.75
CA PHE A 213 2.38 18.21 -15.46
C PHE A 213 0.89 18.23 -15.81
N GLU A 214 0.16 19.22 -15.30
CA GLU A 214 -1.28 19.36 -15.53
C GLU A 214 -1.63 19.64 -17.00
N ASN A 215 -0.73 20.31 -17.73
CA ASN A 215 -0.95 20.63 -19.14
C ASN A 215 -0.65 19.45 -20.07
N GLU A 216 0.36 18.63 -19.75
CA GLU A 216 0.89 17.65 -20.69
C GLU A 216 0.69 16.18 -20.29
N TYR A 217 0.64 15.87 -18.99
CA TYR A 217 0.76 14.49 -18.52
C TYR A 217 -0.45 14.00 -17.72
N GLY A 218 -1.06 14.86 -16.90
CA GLY A 218 -1.97 14.42 -15.86
C GLY A 218 -2.89 15.48 -15.30
N GLU A 219 -3.47 15.18 -14.15
CA GLU A 219 -4.30 16.09 -13.36
C GLU A 219 -3.85 16.02 -11.91
N VAL A 220 -3.80 17.15 -11.24
CA VAL A 220 -3.59 17.24 -9.80
C VAL A 220 -4.92 17.54 -9.13
N LEU A 221 -5.23 16.77 -8.10
CA LEU A 221 -6.30 17.08 -7.17
C LEU A 221 -5.64 17.62 -5.91
N GLU A 222 -5.72 18.93 -5.75
CA GLU A 222 -5.26 19.59 -4.54
C GLU A 222 -6.23 19.28 -3.40
N ASP A 223 -5.66 18.93 -2.25
CA ASP A 223 -6.39 18.83 -1.01
C ASP A 223 -6.58 20.23 -0.42
N ASP A 224 -7.80 20.53 0.03
CA ASP A 224 -8.15 21.83 0.62
C ASP A 224 -8.17 21.80 2.15
N HIS A 225 -7.61 20.74 2.77
CA HIS A 225 -7.53 20.61 4.22
C HIS A 225 -6.69 21.72 4.82
N GLU A 226 -7.29 22.45 5.77
CA GLU A 226 -6.60 23.43 6.59
C GLU A 226 -6.32 22.79 7.94
N ILE A 227 -5.03 22.69 8.31
CA ILE A 227 -4.60 22.12 9.58
C ILE A 227 -5.38 22.78 10.73
N ASP A 228 -6.17 21.97 11.42
CA ASP A 228 -7.05 22.44 12.47
C ASP A 228 -6.54 22.09 13.87
N LYS A 229 -7.40 22.21 14.88
CA LYS A 229 -6.98 21.91 16.26
C LYS A 229 -6.94 20.42 16.56
N GLU A 230 -7.76 19.62 15.87
CA GLU A 230 -7.80 18.18 16.04
C GLU A 230 -6.50 17.56 15.52
N ASP A 231 -6.06 17.97 14.32
CA ASP A 231 -4.76 17.57 13.75
C ASP A 231 -3.59 17.87 14.70
N LEU A 232 -3.61 19.06 15.30
CA LEU A 232 -2.58 19.48 16.24
C LEU A 232 -2.68 18.78 17.60
N GLU A 233 -3.86 18.38 18.07
CA GLU A 233 -3.95 17.57 19.31
C GLU A 233 -3.39 16.16 19.06
N GLU A 234 -3.66 15.54 17.91
CA GLU A 234 -3.10 14.23 17.55
C GLU A 234 -1.57 14.26 17.50
N ALA A 235 -1.00 15.30 16.87
CA ALA A 235 0.45 15.53 16.85
C ALA A 235 1.05 15.71 18.26
N LEU A 236 0.31 16.36 19.17
CA LEU A 236 0.75 16.56 20.54
C LEU A 236 0.64 15.29 21.38
N ASP A 237 -0.32 14.41 21.08
CA ASP A 237 -0.42 13.09 21.70
C ASP A 237 0.82 12.26 21.34
N GLU A 238 1.26 12.27 20.07
CA GLU A 238 2.48 11.59 19.63
C GLU A 238 3.74 12.13 20.33
N LEU A 239 3.92 13.45 20.38
CA LEU A 239 5.01 14.08 21.12
C LEU A 239 5.01 13.70 22.61
N GLU A 240 3.83 13.62 23.24
CA GLU A 240 3.70 13.22 24.64
C GLU A 240 4.06 11.73 24.85
N GLU A 241 3.68 10.85 23.92
CA GLU A 241 4.08 9.45 23.91
C GLU A 241 5.61 9.29 23.80
N GLN A 242 6.27 10.16 23.05
CA GLN A 242 7.73 10.26 22.94
C GLN A 242 8.38 10.99 24.13
N GLY A 243 7.61 11.42 25.12
CA GLY A 243 8.10 11.98 26.39
C GLY A 243 8.35 13.50 26.37
N VAL A 244 7.90 14.21 25.34
CA VAL A 244 7.98 15.67 25.25
C VAL A 244 6.90 16.34 26.11
N ASP A 245 7.26 17.40 26.84
CA ASP A 245 6.29 18.20 27.60
C ASP A 245 5.46 19.10 26.66
N VAL A 246 4.25 18.64 26.34
CA VAL A 246 3.32 19.35 25.45
C VAL A 246 2.38 20.34 26.14
N ASN A 247 2.52 20.55 27.46
CA ASN A 247 1.58 21.39 28.22
C ASN A 247 1.51 22.83 27.72
N ASP A 248 2.62 23.38 27.22
CA ASP A 248 2.61 24.74 26.65
C ASP A 248 1.85 24.82 25.33
N TYR A 249 2.07 23.85 24.45
CA TYR A 249 1.37 23.74 23.17
C TYR A 249 -0.14 23.61 23.37
N ARG A 250 -0.60 22.69 24.24
CA ARG A 250 -2.03 22.53 24.55
C ARG A 250 -2.66 23.80 25.15
N ARG A 251 -1.94 24.52 26.02
CA ARG A 251 -2.43 25.83 26.54
C ARG A 251 -2.59 26.87 25.44
N ARG A 252 -1.65 26.93 24.50
CA ARG A 252 -1.70 27.86 23.37
C ARG A 252 -2.81 27.47 22.40
N LEU A 253 -2.96 26.18 22.10
CA LEU A 253 -4.03 25.65 21.25
C LEU A 253 -5.42 25.95 21.82
N ALA A 254 -5.58 25.90 23.15
CA ALA A 254 -6.81 26.28 23.84
C ALA A 254 -7.10 27.80 23.84
N THR A 255 -6.13 28.64 23.50
CA THR A 255 -6.30 30.10 23.48
C THR A 255 -7.06 30.56 22.23
N SER A 256 -8.03 31.47 22.39
CA SER A 256 -8.76 32.04 21.26
C SER A 256 -7.85 32.95 20.43
N GLY A 257 -7.82 32.76 19.11
CA GLY A 257 -6.97 33.53 18.20
C GLY A 257 -5.51 33.09 18.18
N VAL A 258 -5.22 31.85 18.61
CA VAL A 258 -3.93 31.21 18.36
C VAL A 258 -3.63 31.21 16.85
N ASP A 259 -2.40 31.52 16.50
CA ASP A 259 -1.88 31.36 15.14
C ASP A 259 -1.55 29.87 14.95
N LEU A 260 -2.43 29.14 14.27
CA LEU A 260 -2.28 27.71 14.07
C LEU A 260 -1.02 27.42 13.25
N ASN A 261 -0.77 28.16 12.17
CA ASN A 261 0.42 27.97 11.32
C ASN A 261 1.73 28.11 12.11
N ALA A 262 1.81 29.11 12.99
CA ALA A 262 2.97 29.28 13.86
C ALA A 262 3.12 28.11 14.85
N LEU A 263 1.99 27.63 15.40
CA LEU A 263 1.98 26.50 16.33
C LEU A 263 2.34 25.18 15.64
N THR A 264 1.80 24.92 14.44
CA THR A 264 2.15 23.78 13.58
C THR A 264 3.64 23.76 13.30
N SER A 265 4.21 24.91 12.92
CA SER A 265 5.65 25.02 12.64
C SER A 265 6.51 24.63 13.85
N GLU A 266 6.09 25.01 15.05
CA GLU A 266 6.81 24.68 16.28
C GLU A 266 6.66 23.22 16.69
N ILE A 267 5.46 22.65 16.53
CA ILE A 267 5.18 21.23 16.81
C ILE A 267 5.98 20.35 15.86
N ARG A 268 5.92 20.64 14.55
CA ARG A 268 6.72 19.95 13.53
C ARG A 268 8.21 20.00 13.81
N ALA A 269 8.73 21.18 14.20
CA ALA A 269 10.14 21.31 14.54
C ALA A 269 10.57 20.50 15.77
N GLN A 270 9.63 20.05 16.63
CA GLN A 270 9.93 19.11 17.71
C GLN A 270 9.85 17.66 17.24
N LEU A 271 8.87 17.31 16.40
CA LEU A 271 8.74 15.96 15.82
C LEU A 271 10.02 15.59 15.05
N ASN A 272 10.45 16.45 14.13
CA ASN A 272 11.66 16.20 13.33
C ASN A 272 12.94 16.05 14.18
N ARG A 273 13.01 16.64 15.39
CA ARG A 273 14.18 16.48 16.26
C ARG A 273 14.26 15.11 16.89
N ILE A 274 13.12 14.47 17.09
CA ILE A 274 13.05 13.14 17.68
C ILE A 274 13.48 12.10 16.65
N ASP A 275 13.09 12.30 15.38
CA ASP A 275 13.52 11.44 14.27
C ASP A 275 15.05 11.52 14.03
N ASP A 276 15.65 12.71 14.16
CA ASP A 276 17.11 12.90 14.00
C ASP A 276 17.92 12.28 15.17
N ASP A 277 17.38 12.24 16.39
CA ASP A 277 18.08 11.71 17.57
C ASP A 277 18.15 10.15 17.58
N ASP A 278 17.27 9.47 16.83
CA ASP A 278 17.32 8.00 16.66
C ASP A 278 18.40 7.55 15.66
N ASP A 279 18.92 8.45 14.82
CA ASP A 279 19.97 8.18 13.82
C ASP A 279 21.41 8.46 14.33
N GLU A 280 21.60 9.07 15.52
CA GLU A 280 22.92 9.36 16.08
C GLU A 280 23.54 8.23 16.95
N GLU A 281 22.90 7.06 17.09
CA GLU A 281 23.46 5.90 17.83
C GLU A 281 24.30 4.94 16.97
N VAL A 282 25.00 5.40 15.92
CA VAL A 282 26.12 4.61 15.35
C VAL A 282 27.25 5.48 14.82
N SER A 283 28.07 6.09 15.68
CA SER A 283 29.51 6.20 15.39
C SER A 283 30.41 6.47 16.61
N HIS A 284 31.46 5.64 16.72
CA HIS A 284 32.76 5.88 17.36
C HIS A 284 32.95 5.47 18.84
N GLU A 285 33.38 4.22 19.02
CA GLU A 285 34.51 3.94 19.91
C GLU A 285 35.70 3.47 19.07
N ASP A 286 36.65 4.39 18.86
CA ASP A 286 38.04 4.06 18.56
C ASP A 286 38.63 3.35 19.79
N ASP A 287 39.27 2.19 19.58
CA ASP A 287 40.31 1.72 20.48
C ASP A 287 41.55 1.39 19.62
N GLU A 288 42.43 2.39 19.55
CA GLU A 288 43.81 2.24 19.13
C GLU A 288 44.47 1.15 19.99
N ASN A 289 45.11 0.17 19.34
CA ASN A 289 46.16 -0.59 20.00
C ASN A 289 47.29 -0.82 19.00
N GLU A 290 48.12 0.21 18.86
CA GLU A 290 49.52 0.06 18.46
C GLU A 290 50.25 -0.74 19.55
N ASN A 291 50.84 -1.87 19.16
CA ASN A 291 52.16 -2.24 19.66
C ASN A 291 52.92 -2.95 18.54
N ASP A 292 53.94 -2.24 18.09
CA ASP A 292 55.11 -2.71 17.36
C ASP A 292 55.73 -3.97 18.00
N ASP A 293 56.24 -4.88 17.16
CA ASP A 293 57.68 -5.04 16.90
C ASP A 293 58.03 -6.45 16.38
N ASP A 294 59.12 -6.46 15.61
CA ASP A 294 60.03 -7.55 15.26
C ASP A 294 59.75 -8.36 13.97
N ASP A 295 60.29 -7.81 12.87
CA ASP A 295 61.49 -8.28 12.16
C ASP A 295 61.56 -9.64 11.43
N ASP A 296 62.26 -9.53 10.30
CA ASP A 296 63.10 -10.48 9.57
C ASP A 296 62.52 -11.26 8.36
N ASP A 297 62.93 -10.73 7.21
CA ASP A 297 63.77 -11.36 6.19
C ASP A 297 63.20 -12.36 5.16
N ASP A 298 63.50 -12.00 3.90
CA ASP A 298 64.06 -12.83 2.83
C ASP A 298 63.25 -14.05 2.35
N ASP A 299 62.76 -13.99 1.10
CA ASP A 299 63.59 -14.39 -0.04
C ASP A 299 62.76 -14.37 -1.34
N GLU A 300 63.39 -13.84 -2.38
CA GLU A 300 63.08 -14.16 -3.77
C GLU A 300 63.18 -15.68 -3.99
N GLU A 301 62.29 -16.27 -4.80
CA GLU A 301 62.74 -17.07 -5.95
C GLU A 301 61.55 -17.51 -6.82
N ASP A 302 61.80 -17.39 -8.12
CA ASP A 302 61.06 -17.97 -9.23
C ASP A 302 60.85 -19.49 -9.05
N ASP A 303 59.75 -20.03 -9.59
CA ASP A 303 59.82 -21.06 -10.64
C ASP A 303 58.43 -21.60 -11.04
N ASP A 304 58.30 -21.74 -12.37
CA ASP A 304 57.35 -22.49 -13.23
C ASP A 304 55.89 -22.03 -13.46
#